data_AF-A0A812MK90-F1
#
_entry.id   AF-A0A812MK90-F1
#
_cell.length_a   1.000
_cell.length_b   1.000
_cell.length_c   1.000
_cell.angle_alpha   90.00
_cell.angle_beta   90.00
_cell.angle_gamma   90.00
#
_symmetry.space_group_name_H-M   'P 1'
#
loop_
_entity.id
_entity.type
_entity.pdbx_description
1 polymer ?
#
loop_
_entity_poly.entity_id
_entity_poly.type
_entity_poly.pdbx_seq_one_letter_code
_entity_poly.pdbx_strand_id
1 'polypeptide(L)'
;MGLCLAEVQSHSPGPNVLVAPAAALAMAAAMVGLFPQDVKLAQPYPMRDETGDCDVFCQVLSRRSFRVRFVVPEDLPALEVLEEMAWKKHMRTPREGLLKRLQASPTTNFALEVDGQVRAVLYTQRIRKPEDVYRQKLQQVFEGHVEGGPVLQLIAIHAHTEHRGLGTELRSFALHLARLDPTIESVCAVTLCHDYASSGVKNMQQYVDMHVNGKVNDRILTFHTSYGAKVLGLVPGYRPEEHRSEKR
;
A
#
# COMPACT_ATOMS: atom_id res chain seq x y z
N MET A 1 -45.77 13.82 49.43
CA MET A 1 -44.31 14.05 49.29
C MET A 1 -43.60 12.84 49.84
N GLY A 2 -42.97 12.03 48.99
CA GLY A 2 -42.11 10.94 49.41
C GLY A 2 -40.79 11.07 48.66
N LEU A 3 -39.74 11.47 49.38
CA LEU A 3 -38.37 11.46 48.86
C LEU A 3 -37.81 10.06 49.09
N CYS A 4 -37.31 9.43 48.01
CA CYS A 4 -36.61 8.15 48.06
C CYS A 4 -35.10 8.44 48.09
N LEU A 5 -34.39 7.87 49.07
CA LEU A 5 -32.94 7.92 49.14
C LEU A 5 -32.38 6.83 48.22
N ALA A 6 -31.60 7.19 47.21
CA ALA A 6 -30.88 6.25 46.37
C ALA A 6 -29.40 6.28 46.75
N GLU A 7 -28.90 5.20 47.36
CA GLU A 7 -27.47 4.96 47.49
C GLU A 7 -26.89 4.60 46.12
N VAL A 8 -26.03 5.46 45.59
CA VAL A 8 -25.24 5.17 44.39
C VAL A 8 -23.93 4.56 44.85
N GLN A 9 -23.80 3.23 44.73
CA GLN A 9 -22.50 2.57 44.88
C GLN A 9 -21.56 3.01 43.75
N SER A 10 -20.49 3.72 44.09
CA SER A 10 -19.40 4.00 43.16
C SER A 10 -18.67 2.70 42.84
N HIS A 11 -19.07 2.04 41.75
CA HIS A 11 -18.18 1.05 41.13
C HIS A 11 -16.97 1.81 40.60
N SER A 12 -15.78 1.52 41.13
CA SER A 12 -14.53 1.93 40.49
C SER A 12 -14.57 1.43 39.04
N PRO A 13 -14.53 2.32 38.04
CA PRO A 13 -14.34 1.84 36.68
C PRO A 13 -12.95 1.20 36.66
N GLY A 14 -12.88 -0.06 36.19
CA GLY A 14 -11.61 -0.64 35.77
C GLY A 14 -10.90 0.31 34.80
N PRO A 15 -9.60 0.10 34.50
CA PRO A 15 -8.88 0.99 33.60
C PRO A 15 -9.73 1.20 32.33
N ASN A 16 -10.01 2.45 31.98
CA ASN A 16 -10.67 2.81 30.73
C ASN A 16 -9.75 2.35 29.59
N VAL A 17 -9.86 1.09 29.18
CA VAL A 17 -9.11 0.55 28.07
C VAL A 17 -9.79 1.06 26.81
N LEU A 18 -9.16 2.02 26.14
CA LEU A 18 -9.55 2.41 24.80
C LEU A 18 -9.24 1.24 23.87
N VAL A 19 -10.27 0.51 23.46
CA VAL A 19 -10.15 -0.53 22.43
C VAL A 19 -10.28 0.15 21.07
N ALA A 20 -9.19 0.16 20.30
CA ALA A 20 -9.18 0.64 18.91
C ALA A 20 -8.63 -0.47 18.02
N PRO A 21 -9.13 -0.64 16.78
CA PRO A 21 -8.54 -1.59 15.84
C PRO A 21 -7.04 -1.31 15.66
N ALA A 22 -6.22 -2.36 15.64
CA ALA A 22 -4.77 -2.22 15.55
C ALA A 22 -4.33 -1.42 14.31
N ALA A 23 -5.01 -1.62 13.17
CA ALA A 23 -4.78 -0.85 11.96
C ALA A 23 -5.07 0.65 12.15
N ALA A 24 -6.17 1.00 12.85
CA ALA A 24 -6.50 2.40 13.12
C ALA A 24 -5.45 3.07 14.03
N LEU A 25 -4.96 2.35 15.05
CA LEU A 25 -3.89 2.84 15.92
C LEU A 25 -2.57 3.03 15.15
N ALA A 26 -2.20 2.07 14.29
CA ALA A 26 -1.00 2.18 13.45
C ALA A 26 -1.09 3.36 12.46
N MET A 27 -2.27 3.59 11.88
CA MET A 27 -2.50 4.74 11.01
C MET A 27 -2.41 6.07 11.78
N ALA A 28 -3.04 6.17 12.95
CA ALA A 28 -2.95 7.36 13.80
C ALA A 28 -1.51 7.67 14.22
N ALA A 29 -0.72 6.65 14.58
CA ALA A 29 0.70 6.79 14.88
C ALA A 29 1.49 7.32 13.66
N ALA A 30 1.26 6.74 12.48
CA ALA A 30 1.93 7.15 11.26
C ALA A 30 1.61 8.60 10.85
N MET A 31 0.39 9.07 11.11
CA MET A 31 -0.04 10.45 10.86
C MET A 31 0.73 11.47 11.72
N VAL A 32 1.25 11.07 12.87
CA VAL A 32 2.11 11.91 13.73
C VAL A 32 3.61 11.57 13.61
N GLY A 33 3.98 10.75 12.62
CA GLY A 33 5.37 10.40 12.33
C GLY A 33 5.96 9.31 13.22
N LEU A 34 5.13 8.51 13.88
CA LEU A 34 5.54 7.37 14.69
C LEU A 34 5.36 6.07 13.91
N PHE A 35 6.43 5.29 13.79
CA PHE A 35 6.44 4.04 13.04
C PHE A 35 7.10 2.93 13.84
N PRO A 36 6.73 1.65 13.61
CA PRO A 36 7.45 0.52 14.18
C PRO A 36 8.95 0.62 13.86
N GLN A 37 9.80 0.41 14.86
CA GLN A 37 11.25 0.36 14.65
C GLN A 37 11.63 -0.79 13.70
N ASP A 38 10.92 -1.92 13.81
CA ASP A 38 10.99 -3.03 12.87
C ASP A 38 9.58 -3.57 12.55
N VAL A 39 9.12 -3.33 11.33
CA VAL A 39 7.82 -3.80 10.80
C VAL A 39 7.71 -5.32 10.69
N LYS A 40 8.83 -6.04 10.68
CA LYS A 40 8.85 -7.51 10.67
C LYS A 40 8.60 -8.08 12.07
N LEU A 41 9.02 -7.37 13.12
CA LEU A 41 8.81 -7.75 14.51
C LEU A 41 7.43 -7.31 15.04
N ALA A 42 6.84 -6.29 14.41
CA ALA A 42 5.47 -5.85 14.69
C ALA A 42 4.45 -6.83 14.07
N GLN A 43 4.31 -8.01 14.66
CA GLN A 43 3.33 -9.04 14.25
C GLN A 43 2.17 -9.12 15.25
N PRO A 44 0.93 -9.29 14.77
CA PRO A 44 -0.21 -9.56 15.64
C PRO A 44 -0.05 -10.93 16.31
N TYR A 45 -0.48 -11.04 17.57
CA TYR A 45 -0.54 -12.30 18.33
C TYR A 45 -1.95 -12.52 18.90
N PRO A 46 -2.52 -13.74 18.77
CA PRO A 46 -2.01 -14.86 17.97
C PRO A 46 -1.93 -14.51 16.48
N MET A 47 -1.04 -15.21 15.76
CA MET A 47 -0.95 -15.11 14.31
C MET A 47 -2.21 -15.74 13.69
N ARG A 48 -3.29 -14.94 13.54
CA ARG A 48 -4.59 -15.31 12.96
C ARG A 48 -5.10 -16.69 13.43
N ASP A 49 -5.90 -16.69 14.48
CA ASP A 49 -6.74 -17.86 14.78
C ASP A 49 -7.97 -17.91 13.84
N GLU A 50 -8.90 -18.82 14.10
CA GLU A 50 -10.13 -19.00 13.31
C GLU A 50 -11.06 -17.77 13.33
N THR A 51 -10.87 -16.84 14.27
CA THR A 51 -11.67 -15.61 14.41
C THR A 51 -11.07 -14.42 13.67
N GLY A 52 -9.76 -14.44 13.39
CA GLY A 52 -9.05 -13.39 12.67
C GLY A 52 -8.75 -12.15 13.52
N ASP A 53 -9.10 -12.15 14.80
CA ASP A 53 -8.84 -11.03 15.71
C ASP A 53 -7.38 -11.02 16.21
N CYS A 54 -6.84 -9.81 16.38
CA CYS A 54 -5.54 -9.58 16.98
C CYS A 54 -5.72 -9.23 18.45
N ASP A 55 -5.54 -10.21 19.34
CA ASP A 55 -5.72 -10.01 20.79
C ASP A 55 -4.63 -9.12 21.40
N VAL A 56 -3.39 -9.27 20.93
CA VAL A 56 -2.23 -8.53 21.46
C VAL A 56 -1.31 -8.11 20.33
N PHE A 57 -1.01 -6.81 20.30
CA PHE A 57 -0.04 -6.23 19.38
C PHE A 57 0.95 -5.36 20.16
N CYS A 58 2.24 -5.72 20.11
CA CYS A 58 3.30 -4.99 20.79
C CYS A 58 4.33 -4.50 19.77
N GLN A 59 4.60 -3.20 19.80
CA GLN A 59 5.58 -2.57 18.91
C GLN A 59 6.34 -1.47 19.65
N VAL A 60 7.62 -1.33 19.32
CA VAL A 60 8.40 -0.15 19.72
C VAL A 60 8.28 0.89 18.62
N LEU A 61 7.70 2.04 18.96
CA LEU A 61 7.54 3.15 18.03
C LEU A 61 8.76 4.06 18.05
N SER A 62 9.20 4.45 16.87
CA SER A 62 10.27 5.42 16.65
C SER A 62 9.77 6.59 15.83
N ARG A 63 10.20 7.80 16.18
CA ARG A 63 9.86 9.00 15.43
C ARG A 63 10.67 9.04 14.13
N ARG A 64 10.00 9.28 13.01
CA ARG A 64 10.59 9.51 11.69
C ARG A 64 10.49 10.99 11.32
N SER A 65 11.30 11.43 10.37
CA SER A 65 11.27 12.79 9.81
C SER A 65 10.12 13.00 8.80
N PHE A 66 9.26 12.01 8.64
CA PHE A 66 8.12 12.02 7.74
C PHE A 66 6.88 11.48 8.46
N ARG A 67 5.71 11.74 7.88
CA ARG A 67 4.43 11.17 8.32
C ARG A 67 3.69 10.55 7.13
N VAL A 68 2.77 9.62 7.41
CA VAL A 68 1.90 9.01 6.40
C VAL A 68 0.45 9.29 6.76
N ARG A 69 -0.35 9.68 5.78
CA ARG A 69 -1.80 9.91 5.90
C ARG A 69 -2.53 9.40 4.66
N PHE A 70 -3.86 9.38 4.72
CA PHE A 70 -4.65 9.15 3.52
C PHE A 70 -4.47 10.29 2.53
N VAL A 71 -4.44 9.95 1.25
CA VAL A 71 -4.43 10.93 0.16
C VAL A 71 -5.80 11.62 0.12
N VAL A 72 -5.79 12.94 -0.08
CA VAL A 72 -7.00 13.74 -0.26
C VAL A 72 -7.00 14.36 -1.67
N PRO A 73 -8.17 14.73 -2.23
CA PRO A 73 -8.23 15.34 -3.56
C PRO A 73 -7.38 16.62 -3.72
N GLU A 74 -7.15 17.35 -2.64
CA GLU A 74 -6.31 18.55 -2.61
C GLU A 74 -4.83 18.25 -2.90
N ASP A 75 -4.39 17.00 -2.72
CA ASP A 75 -3.03 16.56 -3.03
C ASP A 75 -2.76 16.47 -4.54
N LEU A 76 -3.80 16.49 -5.36
CA LEU A 76 -3.73 16.20 -6.79
C LEU A 76 -2.63 16.97 -7.54
N PRO A 77 -2.36 18.27 -7.28
CA PRO A 77 -1.23 18.97 -7.89
C PRO A 77 0.14 18.35 -7.54
N ALA A 78 0.35 17.92 -6.29
CA ALA A 78 1.58 17.24 -5.88
C ALA A 78 1.69 15.84 -6.48
N LEU A 79 0.55 15.14 -6.61
CA LEU A 79 0.49 13.82 -7.24
C LEU A 79 0.85 13.87 -8.73
N GLU A 80 0.41 14.92 -9.45
CA GLU A 80 0.80 15.14 -10.84
C GLU A 80 2.32 15.28 -10.95
N VAL A 81 2.95 16.11 -10.11
CA VAL A 81 4.41 16.28 -10.10
C VAL A 81 5.12 14.94 -9.86
N LEU A 82 4.66 14.13 -8.91
CA LEU A 82 5.22 12.80 -8.65
C LEU A 82 5.05 11.84 -9.84
N GLU A 83 3.89 11.86 -10.51
CA GLU A 83 3.63 11.07 -11.73
C GLU A 83 4.54 11.52 -12.87
N GLU A 84 4.79 12.83 -13.01
CA GLU A 84 5.66 13.38 -14.03
C GLU A 84 7.13 12.98 -13.88
N MET A 85 7.60 12.90 -12.62
CA MET A 85 8.93 12.41 -12.27
C MET A 85 9.07 10.91 -12.51
N ALA A 86 8.02 10.14 -12.23
CA ALA A 86 8.04 8.69 -12.33
C ALA A 86 7.97 8.18 -13.78
N TRP A 87 7.25 8.89 -14.66
CA TRP A 87 6.93 8.39 -16.00
C TRP A 87 7.13 9.39 -17.13
N LYS A 88 7.51 8.86 -18.29
CA LYS A 88 7.46 9.58 -19.57
C LYS A 88 6.01 9.97 -19.89
N LYS A 89 5.82 11.09 -20.60
CA LYS A 89 4.50 11.69 -20.86
C LYS A 89 3.41 10.70 -21.33
N HIS A 90 3.74 9.78 -22.25
CA HIS A 90 2.78 8.82 -22.79
C HIS A 90 2.43 7.66 -21.84
N MET A 91 3.17 7.50 -20.76
CA MET A 91 2.97 6.45 -19.75
C MET A 91 2.28 6.99 -18.48
N ARG A 92 2.17 8.31 -18.33
CA ARG A 92 1.56 8.95 -17.16
C ARG A 92 0.07 8.65 -17.10
N THR A 93 -0.44 8.47 -15.88
CA THR A 93 -1.87 8.51 -15.59
C THR A 93 -2.32 9.97 -15.71
N PRO A 94 -3.36 10.30 -16.52
CA PRO A 94 -3.86 11.66 -16.60
C PRO A 94 -4.51 12.08 -15.28
N ARG A 95 -4.59 13.40 -15.04
CA ARG A 95 -5.21 14.01 -13.84
C ARG A 95 -6.57 13.40 -13.48
N GLU A 96 -7.44 13.22 -14.48
CA GLU A 96 -8.76 12.61 -14.30
C GLU A 96 -8.65 11.16 -13.79
N GLY A 97 -7.70 10.39 -14.31
CA GLY A 97 -7.45 9.01 -13.86
C GLY A 97 -6.91 8.96 -12.42
N LEU A 98 -6.04 9.90 -12.04
CA LEU A 98 -5.59 10.04 -10.66
C LEU A 98 -6.77 10.36 -9.73
N LEU A 99 -7.60 11.35 -10.09
CA LEU A 99 -8.79 11.71 -9.31
C LEU A 99 -9.76 10.53 -9.15
N LYS A 100 -10.02 9.77 -10.22
CA LYS A 100 -10.87 8.57 -10.15
C LYS A 100 -10.32 7.51 -9.20
N ARG A 101 -9.00 7.32 -9.13
CA ARG A 101 -8.38 6.41 -8.14
C ARG A 101 -8.65 6.86 -6.70
N LEU A 102 -8.54 8.17 -6.44
CA LEU A 102 -8.79 8.72 -5.10
C LEU A 102 -10.26 8.61 -4.71
N GLN A 103 -11.17 8.87 -5.65
CA GLN A 103 -12.61 8.81 -5.42
C GLN A 103 -13.13 7.38 -5.27
N ALA A 104 -12.58 6.43 -6.05
CA ALA A 104 -13.01 5.04 -5.98
C ALA A 104 -12.62 4.39 -4.66
N SER A 105 -11.49 4.76 -4.06
CA SER A 105 -10.97 4.11 -2.85
C SER A 105 -10.32 5.13 -1.89
N PRO A 106 -11.12 6.01 -1.25
CA PRO A 106 -10.61 7.16 -0.50
C PRO A 106 -9.77 6.78 0.74
N THR A 107 -9.99 5.60 1.30
CA THR A 107 -9.36 5.15 2.56
C THR A 107 -8.23 4.15 2.35
N THR A 108 -7.72 3.99 1.13
CA THR A 108 -6.67 3.01 0.83
C THR A 108 -5.43 3.63 0.18
N ASN A 109 -5.52 4.86 -0.31
CA ASN A 109 -4.39 5.56 -0.92
C ASN A 109 -3.60 6.31 0.16
N PHE A 110 -2.27 6.21 0.12
CA PHE A 110 -1.39 6.82 1.14
C PHE A 110 -0.50 7.91 0.55
N ALA A 111 -0.46 9.07 1.22
CA ALA A 111 0.51 10.14 0.99
C ALA A 111 1.55 10.12 2.12
N LEU A 112 2.82 10.21 1.74
CA LEU A 112 3.93 10.44 2.67
C LEU A 112 4.38 11.89 2.57
N GLU A 113 4.39 12.57 3.71
CA GLU A 113 4.77 13.97 3.81
C GLU A 113 6.09 14.16 4.53
N VAL A 114 6.94 15.02 3.97
CA VAL A 114 8.17 15.55 4.59
C VAL A 114 8.00 17.06 4.65
N ASP A 115 8.20 17.66 5.84
CA ASP A 115 8.03 19.10 6.07
C ASP A 115 6.68 19.67 5.58
N GLY A 116 5.61 18.87 5.73
CA GLY A 116 4.25 19.24 5.32
C GLY A 116 3.97 19.17 3.83
N GLN A 117 4.91 18.66 3.02
CA GLN A 117 4.76 18.50 1.58
C GLN A 117 4.67 17.02 1.20
N VAL A 118 3.75 16.67 0.31
CA VAL A 118 3.65 15.30 -0.23
C VAL A 118 4.88 14.99 -1.08
N ARG A 119 5.70 14.04 -0.62
CA ARG A 119 6.95 13.60 -1.29
C ARG A 119 6.89 12.18 -1.80
N ALA A 120 5.91 11.38 -1.39
CA ALA A 120 5.62 10.11 -2.02
C ALA A 120 4.13 9.77 -1.94
N VAL A 121 3.67 8.95 -2.87
CA VAL A 121 2.30 8.43 -2.91
C VAL A 121 2.32 6.93 -3.21
N LEU A 122 1.41 6.20 -2.58
CA LEU A 122 1.12 4.80 -2.86
C LEU A 122 -0.38 4.68 -3.13
N TYR A 123 -0.71 4.38 -4.38
CA TYR A 123 -2.07 4.08 -4.78
C TYR A 123 -2.39 2.62 -4.51
N THR A 124 -3.51 2.36 -3.85
CA THR A 124 -3.98 1.00 -3.60
C THR A 124 -5.50 0.92 -3.71
N GLN A 125 -6.02 -0.28 -3.85
CA GLN A 125 -7.46 -0.54 -3.78
C GLN A 125 -7.75 -1.92 -3.21
N ARG A 126 -8.98 -2.12 -2.74
CA ARG A 126 -9.49 -3.45 -2.37
C ARG A 126 -10.09 -4.16 -3.59
N ILE A 127 -9.81 -5.45 -3.77
CA ILE A 127 -10.36 -6.32 -4.84
C ILE A 127 -10.81 -7.67 -4.26
N ARG A 128 -11.54 -8.49 -5.03
CA ARG A 128 -12.10 -9.76 -4.51
C ARG A 128 -11.05 -10.83 -4.35
N LYS A 129 -10.17 -10.96 -5.35
CA LYS A 129 -9.13 -12.00 -5.39
C LYS A 129 -7.95 -11.56 -6.27
N PRO A 130 -6.73 -12.11 -6.08
CA PRO A 130 -5.56 -11.66 -6.83
C PRO A 130 -5.72 -11.82 -8.35
N GLU A 131 -6.49 -12.79 -8.81
CA GLU A 131 -6.69 -13.06 -10.25
C GLU A 131 -7.54 -11.99 -10.95
N ASP A 132 -8.22 -11.10 -10.22
CA ASP A 132 -8.98 -10.02 -10.83
C ASP A 132 -8.06 -9.06 -11.62
N VAL A 133 -6.77 -9.00 -11.29
CA VAL A 133 -5.78 -8.16 -11.99
C VAL A 133 -5.63 -8.53 -13.47
N TYR A 134 -5.91 -9.79 -13.86
CA TYR A 134 -5.83 -10.23 -15.27
C TYR A 134 -6.84 -9.57 -16.18
N ARG A 135 -7.88 -8.94 -15.62
CA ARG A 135 -8.94 -8.26 -16.38
C ARG A 135 -8.78 -6.74 -16.37
N GLN A 136 -7.78 -6.23 -15.66
CA GLN A 136 -7.58 -4.81 -15.44
C GLN A 136 -6.58 -4.22 -16.42
N LYS A 137 -6.72 -2.92 -16.64
CA LYS A 137 -5.71 -2.07 -17.30
C LYS A 137 -5.34 -0.96 -16.34
N LEU A 138 -4.07 -0.57 -16.28
CA LEU A 138 -3.57 0.42 -15.32
C LEU A 138 -4.34 1.76 -15.36
N GLN A 139 -4.76 2.19 -16.55
CA GLN A 139 -5.51 3.45 -16.73
C GLN A 139 -6.95 3.38 -16.21
N GLN A 140 -7.53 2.18 -16.12
CA GLN A 140 -8.92 1.93 -15.70
C GLN A 140 -8.98 1.07 -14.41
N VAL A 141 -7.84 0.92 -13.73
CA VAL A 141 -7.68 -0.02 -12.61
C VAL A 141 -8.68 0.23 -11.47
N PHE A 142 -9.12 1.49 -11.31
CA PHE A 142 -10.10 1.93 -10.32
C PHE A 142 -11.49 1.26 -10.49
N GLU A 143 -11.84 0.79 -11.69
CA GLU A 143 -13.09 0.07 -11.96
C GLU A 143 -13.12 -1.31 -11.28
N GLY A 144 -11.94 -1.84 -10.93
CA GLY A 144 -11.80 -3.11 -10.24
C GLY A 144 -12.02 -3.04 -8.73
N HIS A 145 -12.20 -1.84 -8.15
CA HIS A 145 -12.37 -1.68 -6.72
C HIS A 145 -13.62 -2.39 -6.21
N VAL A 146 -13.49 -3.06 -5.08
CA VAL A 146 -14.59 -3.65 -4.31
C VAL A 146 -14.44 -3.23 -2.87
N GLU A 147 -15.42 -2.47 -2.37
CA GLU A 147 -15.49 -2.09 -0.97
C GLU A 147 -15.43 -3.34 -0.07
N GLY A 148 -14.52 -3.34 0.91
CA GLY A 148 -14.31 -4.49 1.80
C GLY A 148 -13.72 -5.74 1.14
N GLY A 149 -13.37 -5.72 -0.15
CA GLY A 149 -12.81 -6.88 -0.84
C GLY A 149 -11.51 -7.37 -0.20
N PRO A 150 -11.31 -8.67 0.06
CA PRO A 150 -10.29 -9.17 0.99
C PRO A 150 -8.84 -8.98 0.52
N VAL A 151 -8.60 -8.62 -0.73
CA VAL A 151 -7.24 -8.43 -1.27
C VAL A 151 -6.91 -6.96 -1.40
N LEU A 152 -5.78 -6.52 -0.84
CA LEU A 152 -5.23 -5.19 -1.10
C LEU A 152 -4.33 -5.22 -2.34
N GLN A 153 -4.73 -4.53 -3.40
CA GLN A 153 -3.91 -4.37 -4.59
C GLN A 153 -3.07 -3.09 -4.49
N LEU A 154 -1.74 -3.23 -4.54
CA LEU A 154 -0.84 -2.10 -4.73
C LEU A 154 -0.79 -1.76 -6.22
N ILE A 155 -1.23 -0.55 -6.58
CA ILE A 155 -1.39 -0.11 -7.97
C ILE A 155 -0.11 0.54 -8.49
N ALA A 156 0.37 1.56 -7.77
CA ALA A 156 1.55 2.31 -8.16
C ALA A 156 2.16 3.04 -6.95
N ILE A 157 3.48 3.15 -6.94
CA ILE A 157 4.23 3.90 -5.94
C ILE A 157 5.14 4.91 -6.61
N HIS A 158 5.04 6.18 -6.22
CA HIS A 158 5.90 7.25 -6.73
C HIS A 158 6.51 7.99 -5.55
N ALA A 159 7.80 8.31 -5.66
CA ALA A 159 8.53 9.04 -4.65
C ALA A 159 9.40 10.10 -5.32
N HIS A 160 9.54 11.24 -4.65
CA HIS A 160 10.38 12.33 -5.08
C HIS A 160 11.84 11.87 -5.15
N THR A 161 12.52 12.19 -6.25
CA THR A 161 13.86 11.67 -6.57
C THR A 161 14.95 12.10 -5.59
N GLU A 162 14.78 13.27 -4.95
CA GLU A 162 15.71 13.79 -3.93
C GLU A 162 15.66 13.04 -2.60
N HIS A 163 14.57 12.29 -2.33
CA HIS A 163 14.39 11.57 -1.07
C HIS A 163 14.46 10.06 -1.30
N ARG A 164 15.67 9.52 -1.16
CA ARG A 164 15.90 8.07 -1.29
C ARG A 164 15.14 7.30 -0.21
N GLY A 165 14.52 6.19 -0.60
CA GLY A 165 13.91 5.24 0.33
C GLY A 165 12.46 5.51 0.72
N LEU A 166 11.87 6.68 0.39
CA LEU A 166 10.47 6.98 0.78
C LEU A 166 9.46 5.97 0.23
N GLY A 167 9.66 5.48 -1.00
CA GLY A 167 8.81 4.42 -1.56
C GLY A 167 8.94 3.11 -0.78
N THR A 168 10.13 2.77 -0.30
CA THR A 168 10.34 1.60 0.55
C THR A 168 9.59 1.75 1.87
N GLU A 169 9.70 2.89 2.53
CA GLU A 169 8.99 3.19 3.78
C GLU A 169 7.48 3.12 3.61
N LEU A 170 6.94 3.76 2.57
CA LEU A 170 5.50 3.83 2.32
C LEU A 170 4.91 2.45 2.01
N ARG A 171 5.62 1.63 1.21
CA ARG A 171 5.21 0.24 0.97
C ARG A 171 5.29 -0.60 2.24
N SER A 172 6.38 -0.50 3.01
CA SER A 172 6.53 -1.24 4.27
C SER A 172 5.40 -0.92 5.24
N PHE A 173 5.03 0.37 5.35
CA PHE A 173 3.89 0.81 6.14
C PHE A 173 2.56 0.23 5.63
N ALA A 174 2.29 0.27 4.34
CA ALA A 174 1.05 -0.29 3.79
C ALA A 174 0.93 -1.81 4.02
N LEU A 175 2.03 -2.56 3.90
CA LEU A 175 2.06 -3.99 4.22
C LEU A 175 1.85 -4.25 5.71
N HIS A 176 2.41 -3.40 6.57
CA HIS A 176 2.20 -3.46 8.00
C HIS A 176 0.72 -3.22 8.36
N LEU A 177 0.11 -2.17 7.80
CA LEU A 177 -1.30 -1.86 8.00
C LEU A 177 -2.20 -3.00 7.52
N ALA A 178 -1.91 -3.56 6.34
CA ALA A 178 -2.64 -4.70 5.80
C ALA A 178 -2.56 -5.96 6.66
N ARG A 179 -1.44 -6.17 7.38
CA ARG A 179 -1.30 -7.29 8.32
C ARG A 179 -2.18 -7.11 9.56
N LEU A 180 -2.42 -5.87 9.98
CA LEU A 180 -3.21 -5.52 11.17
C LEU A 180 -4.71 -5.40 10.91
N ASP A 181 -5.12 -5.33 9.64
CA ASP A 181 -6.53 -5.26 9.27
C ASP A 181 -7.07 -6.70 9.05
N PRO A 182 -8.00 -7.16 9.90
CA PRO A 182 -8.51 -8.53 9.85
C PRO A 182 -9.31 -8.82 8.57
N THR A 183 -9.77 -7.78 7.86
CA THR A 183 -10.51 -7.94 6.61
C THR A 183 -9.59 -8.21 5.43
N ILE A 184 -8.26 -8.02 5.56
CA ILE A 184 -7.31 -8.21 4.47
C ILE A 184 -6.70 -9.61 4.52
N GLU A 185 -7.04 -10.48 3.59
CA GLU A 185 -6.47 -11.83 3.52
C GLU A 185 -5.11 -11.85 2.84
N SER A 186 -4.91 -11.03 1.80
CA SER A 186 -3.66 -10.99 1.03
C SER A 186 -3.40 -9.63 0.37
N VAL A 187 -2.16 -9.45 -0.08
CA VAL A 187 -1.72 -8.26 -0.84
C VAL A 187 -1.17 -8.71 -2.19
N CYS A 188 -1.57 -8.04 -3.27
CA CYS A 188 -1.05 -8.30 -4.62
C CYS A 188 -0.57 -7.01 -5.28
N ALA A 189 0.23 -7.15 -6.34
CA ALA A 189 0.68 -6.02 -7.16
C ALA A 189 0.93 -6.51 -8.58
N VAL A 190 0.64 -5.67 -9.57
CA VAL A 190 1.14 -5.85 -10.93
C VAL A 190 2.29 -4.88 -11.12
N THR A 191 3.46 -5.40 -11.43
CA THR A 191 4.69 -4.61 -11.52
C THR A 191 5.39 -4.85 -12.86
N LEU A 192 6.47 -4.11 -13.11
CA LEU A 192 7.19 -4.11 -14.38
C LEU A 192 8.60 -4.65 -14.20
N CYS A 193 9.19 -5.13 -15.29
CA CYS A 193 10.61 -5.47 -15.32
C CYS A 193 11.40 -4.23 -15.78
N HIS A 194 12.24 -3.69 -14.90
CA HIS A 194 13.07 -2.54 -15.21
C HIS A 194 14.18 -2.88 -16.22
N ASP A 195 14.83 -4.02 -16.02
CA ASP A 195 16.08 -4.37 -16.71
C ASP A 195 15.85 -5.34 -17.89
N TYR A 196 14.59 -5.64 -18.23
CA TYR A 196 14.25 -6.54 -19.33
C TYR A 196 14.77 -6.05 -20.68
N ALA A 197 14.50 -4.79 -21.04
CA ALA A 197 14.84 -4.26 -22.36
C ALA A 197 16.36 -4.25 -22.63
N SER A 198 17.18 -4.08 -21.59
CA SER A 198 18.64 -4.12 -21.68
C SER A 198 19.22 -5.53 -21.51
N SER A 199 18.42 -6.52 -21.12
CA SER A 199 18.88 -7.89 -20.86
C SER A 199 19.24 -8.68 -22.12
N GLY A 200 18.71 -8.29 -23.28
CA GLY A 200 18.84 -9.04 -24.54
C GLY A 200 17.99 -10.32 -24.61
N VAL A 201 17.22 -10.66 -23.57
CA VAL A 201 16.29 -11.79 -23.56
C VAL A 201 15.07 -11.47 -24.43
N LYS A 202 14.75 -12.34 -25.39
CA LYS A 202 13.67 -12.09 -26.37
C LYS A 202 12.26 -12.33 -25.82
N ASN A 203 12.15 -13.15 -24.79
CA ASN A 203 10.87 -13.57 -24.22
C ASN A 203 10.77 -13.10 -22.77
N MET A 204 9.73 -12.32 -22.46
CA MET A 204 9.51 -11.77 -21.12
C MET A 204 9.31 -12.86 -20.06
N GLN A 205 8.59 -13.95 -20.38
CA GLN A 205 8.38 -15.05 -19.44
C GLN A 205 9.72 -15.70 -19.08
N GLN A 206 10.57 -15.95 -20.08
CA GLN A 206 11.92 -16.47 -19.84
C GLN A 206 12.74 -15.53 -18.94
N TYR A 207 12.66 -14.22 -19.15
CA TYR A 207 13.36 -13.24 -18.30
C TYR A 207 12.86 -13.28 -16.86
N VAL A 208 11.54 -13.33 -16.66
CA VAL A 208 10.94 -13.46 -15.32
C VAL A 208 11.34 -14.77 -14.64
N ASP A 209 11.35 -15.89 -15.38
CA ASP A 209 11.78 -17.19 -14.84
C ASP A 209 13.26 -17.15 -14.43
N MET A 210 14.10 -16.46 -15.21
CA MET A 210 15.51 -16.18 -14.86
C MET A 210 15.64 -15.32 -13.60
N HIS A 211 14.70 -14.41 -13.34
CA HIS A 211 14.70 -13.67 -12.07
C HIS A 211 14.33 -14.59 -10.90
N VAL A 212 13.23 -15.34 -11.05
CA VAL A 212 12.72 -16.25 -10.02
C VAL A 212 13.74 -17.33 -9.63
N ASN A 213 14.52 -17.82 -10.59
CA ASN A 213 15.58 -18.80 -10.32
C ASN A 213 16.94 -18.18 -9.92
N GLY A 214 17.00 -16.85 -9.75
CA GLY A 214 18.19 -16.14 -9.28
C GLY A 214 19.29 -15.91 -10.33
N LYS A 215 19.06 -16.21 -11.61
CA LYS A 215 20.02 -15.96 -12.70
C LYS A 215 20.11 -14.49 -13.08
N VAL A 216 19.05 -13.72 -12.89
CA VAL A 216 19.05 -12.25 -13.07
C VAL A 216 18.40 -11.57 -11.87
N ASN A 217 18.81 -10.33 -11.63
CA ASN A 217 18.31 -9.52 -10.52
C ASN A 217 17.66 -8.26 -11.09
N ASP A 218 16.40 -8.37 -11.53
CA ASP A 218 15.62 -7.21 -11.94
C ASP A 218 15.32 -6.34 -10.72
N ARG A 219 15.69 -5.05 -10.80
CA ARG A 219 15.60 -4.14 -9.66
C ARG A 219 14.19 -3.94 -9.13
N ILE A 220 13.18 -3.88 -10.01
CA ILE A 220 11.78 -3.68 -9.59
C ILE A 220 11.21 -4.98 -9.04
N LEU A 221 11.48 -6.14 -9.65
CA LEU A 221 11.02 -7.40 -9.08
C LEU A 221 11.65 -7.64 -7.70
N THR A 222 12.95 -7.38 -7.54
CA THR A 222 13.65 -7.48 -6.25
C THR A 222 13.13 -6.55 -5.19
N PHE A 223 12.69 -5.34 -5.57
CA PHE A 223 12.00 -4.44 -4.66
C PHE A 223 10.85 -5.17 -3.96
N HIS A 224 10.01 -5.91 -4.69
CA HIS A 224 8.89 -6.67 -4.11
C HIS A 224 9.32 -7.98 -3.43
N THR A 225 10.15 -8.80 -4.09
CA THR A 225 10.48 -10.16 -3.58
C THR A 225 11.33 -10.12 -2.31
N SER A 226 12.16 -9.09 -2.11
CA SER A 226 12.91 -8.88 -0.85
C SER A 226 12.03 -8.67 0.38
N TYR A 227 10.73 -8.42 0.18
CA TYR A 227 9.72 -8.29 1.24
C TYR A 227 8.72 -9.46 1.26
N GLY A 228 9.09 -10.59 0.66
CA GLY A 228 8.34 -11.84 0.71
C GLY A 228 7.31 -12.02 -0.40
N ALA A 229 7.23 -11.10 -1.36
CA ALA A 229 6.38 -11.29 -2.53
C ALA A 229 6.84 -12.49 -3.36
N LYS A 230 5.89 -13.28 -3.87
CA LYS A 230 6.13 -14.34 -4.84
C LYS A 230 5.69 -13.86 -6.22
N VAL A 231 6.51 -14.06 -7.23
CA VAL A 231 6.14 -13.74 -8.61
C VAL A 231 5.21 -14.84 -9.12
N LEU A 232 3.98 -14.48 -9.50
CA LEU A 232 2.96 -15.44 -9.94
C LEU A 232 2.91 -15.64 -11.46
N GLY A 233 3.36 -14.65 -12.23
CA GLY A 233 3.38 -14.71 -13.68
C GLY A 233 3.17 -13.34 -14.33
N LEU A 234 3.07 -13.34 -15.67
CA LEU A 234 2.81 -12.14 -16.46
C LEU A 234 1.33 -11.80 -16.48
N VAL A 235 1.02 -10.49 -16.57
CA VAL A 235 -0.33 -9.96 -16.79
C VAL A 235 -0.37 -9.26 -18.16
N PRO A 236 -0.74 -9.98 -19.23
CA PRO A 236 -0.70 -9.43 -20.58
C PRO A 236 -1.63 -8.24 -20.75
N GLY A 237 -1.16 -7.18 -21.43
CA GLY A 237 -2.00 -6.03 -21.75
C GLY A 237 -2.36 -5.13 -20.57
N TYR A 238 -1.77 -5.34 -19.39
CA TYR A 238 -2.04 -4.50 -18.22
C TYR A 238 -1.69 -3.02 -18.46
N ARG A 239 -0.61 -2.75 -19.22
CA ARG A 239 -0.19 -1.40 -19.62
C ARG A 239 0.09 -1.30 -21.13
N PRO A 240 -0.94 -1.13 -21.96
CA PRO A 240 -0.81 -1.12 -23.42
C PRO A 240 0.13 -0.03 -23.96
N GLU A 241 0.35 1.06 -23.21
CA GLU A 241 1.17 2.20 -23.61
C GLU A 241 2.66 1.87 -23.71
N GLU A 242 3.13 0.80 -23.06
CA GLU A 242 4.55 0.40 -23.08
C GLU A 242 5.03 0.04 -24.49
N HIS A 243 4.19 -0.69 -25.24
CA HIS A 243 4.48 -1.11 -26.61
C HIS A 243 4.54 0.05 -27.63
N ARG A 244 4.04 1.24 -27.30
CA ARG A 244 4.15 2.41 -28.21
C ARG A 244 5.59 2.94 -28.30
N SER A 245 6.47 2.54 -27.39
CA SER A 245 7.85 3.03 -27.30
C SER A 245 8.87 2.22 -28.10
N GLU A 246 8.47 1.12 -28.75
CA GLU A 246 9.36 0.21 -29.48
C GLU A 246 9.67 0.65 -30.92
N LYS A 247 9.03 1.70 -31.43
CA LYS A 247 9.48 2.33 -32.68
C LYS A 247 10.56 3.36 -32.36
N ARG A 248 11.80 2.89 -32.36
CA ARG A 248 12.96 3.73 -32.72
C ARG A 248 12.82 4.19 -34.17
#